data_AF-A0A822G6B1-F1
#
_entry.id   AF-A0A822G6B1-F1
#
_cell.length_a   1.000
_cell.length_b   1.000
_cell.length_c   1.000
_cell.angle_alpha   90.00
_cell.angle_beta   90.00
_cell.angle_gamma   90.00
#
_symmetry.space_group_name_H-M   'P 1'
#
loop_
_entity.id
_entity.type
_entity.pdbx_description
1 polymer ?
#
loop_
_entity_poly.entity_id
_entity_poly.type
_entity_poly.pdbx_seq_one_letter_code
_entity_poly.pdbx_strand_id
1 'polypeptide(L)'
;MTASSSPERLKGILAVTVLKANNLKKSDWFGENDCYVLISFEPLSTEAKVKTENRKQQTETYQKTQIHDGLNPVFNEKLIFPVADELQTMYVQVWDSDYDKDDLLAHGTLNLLDDEQG
;
A
#
# COMPACT_ATOMS: atom_id res chain seq x y z
N MET A 1 26.24 -19.15 18.87
CA MET A 1 26.26 -19.56 17.46
C MET A 1 25.65 -18.43 16.67
N THR A 2 26.46 -17.58 16.04
CA THR A 2 25.98 -16.44 15.25
C THR A 2 25.82 -16.90 13.80
N ALA A 3 24.58 -17.01 13.32
CA ALA A 3 24.33 -17.19 11.90
C ALA A 3 24.75 -15.89 11.19
N SER A 4 25.84 -15.96 10.42
CA SER A 4 26.20 -14.92 9.47
C SER A 4 25.26 -15.09 8.28
N SER A 5 24.10 -14.43 8.29
CA SER A 5 23.26 -14.35 7.08
C SER A 5 23.98 -13.45 6.08
N SER A 6 24.41 -14.03 4.96
CA SER A 6 24.83 -13.28 3.77
C SER A 6 23.78 -12.21 3.43
N PRO A 7 24.16 -11.00 2.99
CA PRO A 7 23.18 -10.03 2.54
C PRO A 7 22.35 -10.65 1.42
N GLU A 8 21.03 -10.53 1.54
CA GLU A 8 20.10 -11.12 0.59
C GLU A 8 20.31 -10.50 -0.79
N ARG A 9 20.44 -11.34 -1.81
CA ARG A 9 20.77 -10.88 -3.16
C ARG A 9 19.49 -10.47 -3.87
N LEU A 10 19.31 -9.17 -4.08
CA LEU A 10 18.20 -8.64 -4.88
C LEU A 10 18.18 -9.27 -6.28
N LYS A 11 17.00 -9.73 -6.68
CA LYS A 11 16.69 -10.31 -8.00
C LYS A 11 16.21 -9.25 -9.00
N GLY A 12 15.58 -8.17 -8.52
CA GLY A 12 15.08 -7.11 -9.39
C GLY A 12 14.47 -5.92 -8.66
N ILE A 13 13.79 -5.06 -9.43
CA ILE A 13 13.04 -3.91 -8.93
C ILE A 13 11.63 -3.96 -9.52
N LEU A 14 10.62 -3.89 -8.66
CA LEU A 14 9.24 -3.67 -9.07
C LEU A 14 8.89 -2.19 -8.83
N ALA A 15 8.55 -1.48 -9.90
CA ALA A 15 8.09 -0.09 -9.83
C ALA A 15 6.58 -0.05 -10.01
N VAL A 16 5.86 0.40 -8.98
CA VAL A 16 4.40 0.54 -9.00
C VAL A 16 4.06 2.02 -9.05
N THR A 17 3.28 2.44 -10.03
CA THR A 17 2.78 3.83 -10.10
C THR A 17 1.32 3.85 -9.70
N VAL A 18 1.01 4.48 -8.57
CA VAL A 18 -0.35 4.72 -8.13
C VAL A 18 -0.86 5.98 -8.82
N LEU A 19 -1.86 5.85 -9.68
CA LEU A 19 -2.36 6.96 -10.49
C LEU A 19 -3.46 7.74 -9.77
N LYS A 20 -4.62 7.09 -9.54
CA LYS A 20 -5.81 7.73 -8.96
C LYS A 20 -6.78 6.70 -8.39
N ALA A 21 -7.66 7.16 -7.51
CA ALA A 21 -8.91 6.48 -7.18
C ALA A 21 -10.10 7.31 -7.66
N ASN A 22 -11.26 6.69 -7.85
CA ASN A 22 -12.46 7.38 -8.30
C ASN A 22 -13.66 6.90 -7.48
N ASN A 23 -14.60 7.79 -7.19
CA ASN A 23 -15.86 7.51 -6.52
C ASN A 23 -15.70 6.79 -5.16
N LEU A 24 -14.72 7.22 -4.35
CA LEU A 24 -14.58 6.71 -2.99
C LEU A 24 -15.80 7.09 -2.15
N LYS A 25 -16.17 6.20 -1.21
CA LYS A 25 -17.24 6.48 -0.26
C LYS A 25 -16.78 7.56 0.71
N LYS A 26 -17.64 8.54 0.99
CA LYS A 26 -17.40 9.49 2.06
C LYS A 26 -17.45 8.77 3.41
N SER A 27 -16.42 8.90 4.24
CA SER A 27 -16.41 8.25 5.56
C SER A 27 -17.33 8.99 6.54
N ASP A 28 -17.30 10.34 6.57
CA ASP A 28 -18.02 11.14 7.58
C ASP A 28 -18.86 12.34 7.06
N TRP A 29 -19.79 12.81 7.90
CA TRP A 29 -20.67 13.96 7.60
C TRP A 29 -19.87 15.26 7.41
N PHE A 30 -18.85 15.49 8.24
CA PHE A 30 -17.95 16.65 8.17
C PHE A 30 -16.54 16.21 7.74
N GLY A 31 -15.89 17.00 6.88
CA GLY A 31 -14.55 16.69 6.34
C GLY A 31 -14.58 16.21 4.89
N GLU A 32 -13.42 16.36 4.23
CA GLU A 32 -13.07 15.65 3.00
C GLU A 32 -12.22 14.42 3.38
N ASN A 33 -12.23 13.37 2.56
CA ASN A 33 -11.38 12.21 2.83
C ASN A 33 -9.91 12.59 2.61
N ASP A 34 -9.03 12.23 3.54
CA ASP A 34 -7.59 12.37 3.50
C ASP A 34 -6.98 11.05 3.01
N CYS A 35 -7.03 10.81 1.69
CA CYS A 35 -6.80 9.49 1.12
C CYS A 35 -5.32 9.15 0.96
N TYR A 36 -4.92 7.91 1.29
CA TYR A 36 -3.65 7.33 0.85
C TYR A 36 -3.84 5.90 0.35
N VAL A 37 -2.95 5.48 -0.56
CA VAL A 37 -2.90 4.10 -1.05
C VAL A 37 -1.76 3.39 -0.38
N LEU A 38 -2.04 2.17 0.03
CA LEU A 38 -1.10 1.24 0.59
C LEU A 38 -0.94 0.03 -0.33
N ILE A 39 0.31 -0.24 -0.72
CA ILE A 39 0.74 -1.44 -1.43
C ILE A 39 1.54 -2.34 -0.49
N SER A 40 1.21 -3.64 -0.45
CA SER A 40 2.00 -4.66 0.26
C SER A 40 2.10 -5.99 -0.51
N PHE A 41 3.12 -6.78 -0.19
CA PHE A 41 3.29 -8.15 -0.71
C PHE A 41 3.04 -9.23 0.33
N GLU A 42 2.67 -8.82 1.54
CA GLU A 42 2.17 -9.69 2.60
C GLU A 42 0.70 -9.36 2.87
N PRO A 43 -0.14 -10.35 3.25
CA PRO A 43 -1.52 -10.09 3.64
C PRO A 43 -1.57 -9.14 4.83
N LEU A 44 -2.27 -8.02 4.68
CA LEU A 44 -2.49 -7.07 5.77
C LEU A 44 -3.91 -7.20 6.33
N SER A 45 -4.04 -6.94 7.63
CA SER A 45 -5.36 -6.87 8.26
C SER A 45 -6.17 -5.71 7.65
N THR A 46 -7.43 -5.96 7.36
CA THR A 46 -8.41 -4.91 7.01
C THR A 46 -8.87 -4.11 8.23
N GLU A 47 -8.53 -4.56 9.44
CA GLU A 47 -8.67 -3.76 10.65
C GLU A 47 -7.60 -2.67 10.67
N ALA A 48 -7.95 -1.44 11.05
CA ALA A 48 -6.99 -0.33 11.16
C ALA A 48 -5.96 -0.46 12.32
N LYS A 49 -5.65 -1.69 12.74
CA LYS A 49 -4.54 -2.00 13.65
C LYS A 49 -3.16 -1.76 13.02
N VAL A 50 -3.09 -1.16 11.83
CA VAL A 50 -1.89 -0.48 11.31
C VAL A 50 -1.53 0.75 12.17
N LYS A 51 -2.46 1.22 13.00
CA LYS A 51 -2.22 2.27 14.01
C LYS A 51 -1.36 1.74 15.15
N THR A 52 -0.06 1.96 15.06
CA THR A 52 0.69 2.86 15.97
C THR A 52 2.20 2.73 15.73
N GLU A 53 2.71 1.58 15.26
CA GLU A 53 4.17 1.39 15.09
C GLU A 53 4.67 1.66 13.66
N ASN A 54 3.79 1.58 12.64
CA ASN A 54 4.19 1.56 11.22
C ASN A 54 3.81 2.82 10.41
N ARG A 55 3.22 3.86 11.02
CA ARG A 55 2.74 5.05 10.28
C ARG A 55 3.83 5.79 9.48
N LYS A 56 5.12 5.53 9.73
CA LYS A 56 6.27 6.15 9.05
C LYS A 56 7.24 5.19 8.34
N GLN A 57 7.11 3.87 8.51
CA GLN A 57 8.11 2.94 8.00
C GLN A 57 7.64 2.37 6.66
N GLN A 58 8.20 2.91 5.58
CA GLN A 58 8.25 2.23 4.29
C GLN A 58 9.27 1.09 4.40
N THR A 59 8.91 -0.09 3.93
CA THR A 59 9.78 -1.28 3.91
C THR A 59 9.91 -1.80 2.48
N GLU A 60 10.68 -2.87 2.31
CA GLU A 60 10.78 -3.60 1.05
C GLU A 60 9.48 -4.34 0.70
N THR A 61 8.62 -4.59 1.69
CA THR A 61 7.37 -5.37 1.54
C THR A 61 6.10 -4.53 1.62
N TYR A 62 6.19 -3.26 2.03
CA TYR A 62 5.07 -2.35 2.26
C TYR A 62 5.48 -0.90 1.97
N GLN A 63 4.73 -0.18 1.14
CA GLN A 63 4.87 1.27 0.99
C GLN A 63 3.51 1.93 0.77
N LYS A 64 3.41 3.19 1.18
CA LYS A 64 2.22 4.01 0.99
C LYS A 64 2.53 5.28 0.22
N THR A 65 1.50 5.81 -0.43
CA THR A 65 1.52 7.13 -1.03
C THR A 65 1.47 8.24 0.03
N GLN A 66 1.71 9.47 -0.41
CA GLN A 66 1.28 10.66 0.30
C GLN A 66 -0.25 10.71 0.43
N ILE A 67 -0.70 11.56 1.34
CA ILE A 67 -2.12 11.83 1.55
C ILE A 67 -2.59 12.84 0.49
N HIS A 68 -3.75 12.56 -0.11
CA HIS A 68 -4.40 13.41 -1.10
C HIS A 68 -5.90 13.52 -0.80
N ASP A 69 -6.40 14.74 -0.93
CA ASP A 69 -7.76 15.07 -0.50
C ASP A 69 -8.81 14.63 -1.52
N GLY A 70 -9.99 14.28 -1.01
CA GLY A 70 -11.23 14.14 -1.76
C GLY A 70 -11.57 12.71 -2.18
N LEU A 71 -12.76 12.56 -2.79
CA LEU A 71 -13.32 11.25 -3.17
C LEU A 71 -12.75 10.71 -4.50
N ASN A 72 -11.94 11.51 -5.20
CA ASN A 72 -11.31 11.19 -6.47
C ASN A 72 -9.83 11.60 -6.46
N PRO A 73 -9.03 11.10 -5.50
CA PRO A 73 -7.65 11.54 -5.33
C PRO A 73 -6.81 11.13 -6.52
N VAL A 74 -5.91 12.04 -6.95
CA VAL A 74 -4.90 11.80 -7.97
C VAL A 74 -3.54 11.81 -7.29
N PHE A 75 -2.91 10.62 -7.22
CA PHE A 75 -1.64 10.41 -6.54
C PHE A 75 -0.46 10.67 -7.50
N ASN A 76 -0.49 10.05 -8.68
CA ASN A 76 0.63 10.04 -9.64
C ASN A 76 2.00 9.74 -8.99
N GLU A 77 2.01 8.85 -8.00
CA GLU A 77 3.19 8.58 -7.19
C GLU A 77 3.78 7.22 -7.52
N LYS A 78 5.12 7.18 -7.62
CA LYS A 78 5.87 5.95 -7.93
C LYS A 78 6.47 5.37 -6.65
N LEU A 79 6.10 4.15 -6.34
CA LEU A 79 6.63 3.35 -5.24
C LEU A 79 7.60 2.30 -5.81
N ILE A 80 8.76 2.15 -5.17
CA ILE A 80 9.86 1.32 -5.67
C ILE A 80 10.16 0.21 -4.67
N PHE A 81 9.93 -1.03 -5.08
CA PHE A 81 10.13 -2.20 -4.23
C PHE A 81 11.34 -3.00 -4.73
N PRO A 82 12.43 -3.10 -3.93
CA PRO A 82 13.49 -4.04 -4.21
C PRO A 82 12.97 -5.46 -3.99
N VAL A 83 13.25 -6.36 -4.95
CA VAL A 83 12.69 -7.71 -4.96
C VAL A 83 13.81 -8.70 -4.69
N ALA A 84 13.85 -9.28 -3.50
CA ALA A 84 14.78 -10.36 -3.13
C ALA A 84 14.21 -11.75 -3.47
N ASP A 85 12.89 -11.91 -3.37
CA ASP A 85 12.17 -13.17 -3.59
C ASP A 85 11.01 -13.05 -4.57
N GLU A 86 10.46 -14.20 -4.97
CA GLU A 86 9.32 -14.24 -5.88
C GLU A 86 8.09 -13.59 -5.22
N LEU A 87 7.55 -12.56 -5.87
CA LEU A 87 6.33 -11.90 -5.43
C LEU A 87 5.13 -12.55 -6.13
N GLN A 88 4.22 -13.12 -5.34
CA GLN A 88 3.03 -13.78 -5.90
C GLN A 88 1.83 -12.84 -5.95
N THR A 89 1.51 -12.19 -4.84
CA THR A 89 0.30 -11.37 -4.72
C THR A 89 0.66 -9.97 -4.23
N MET A 90 0.17 -8.96 -4.92
CA MET A 90 0.19 -7.58 -4.47
C MET A 90 -1.18 -7.23 -3.88
N TYR A 91 -1.18 -6.74 -2.65
CA TYR A 91 -2.36 -6.20 -1.97
C TYR A 91 -2.38 -4.69 -2.12
N VAL A 92 -3.54 -4.15 -2.44
CA VAL A 92 -3.78 -2.71 -2.59
C VAL A 92 -4.91 -2.32 -1.65
N GLN A 93 -4.69 -1.31 -0.82
CA GLN A 93 -5.69 -0.78 0.09
C GLN A 93 -5.74 0.75 -0.03
N VAL A 94 -6.94 1.32 -0.02
CA VAL A 94 -7.17 2.77 0.02
C VAL A 94 -7.73 3.11 1.39
N TRP A 95 -7.10 4.06 2.06
CA TRP A 95 -7.42 4.45 3.44
C TRP A 95 -7.76 5.93 3.51
N ASP A 96 -8.67 6.27 4.41
CA ASP A 96 -8.92 7.64 4.89
C ASP A 96 -8.10 7.87 6.17
N SER A 97 -7.31 8.93 6.23
CA SER A 97 -6.40 9.20 7.34
C SER A 97 -7.04 10.07 8.43
N ASP A 98 -7.61 9.46 9.46
CA ASP A 98 -8.17 10.18 10.59
C ASP A 98 -7.24 10.34 11.80
N TYR A 99 -7.53 11.36 12.63
CA TYR A 99 -6.77 11.65 13.85
C TYR A 99 -6.77 10.49 14.84
N ASP A 100 -7.96 9.98 15.15
CA ASP A 100 -8.07 8.70 15.82
C ASP A 100 -7.86 7.64 14.75
N LYS A 101 -8.96 7.11 14.21
CA LYS A 101 -9.28 5.98 13.34
C LYS A 101 -9.01 5.95 11.81
N ASP A 102 -7.86 5.59 11.23
CA ASP A 102 -7.84 5.41 9.75
C ASP A 102 -8.93 4.43 9.29
N ASP A 103 -9.73 4.83 8.29
CA ASP A 103 -10.83 4.05 7.76
C ASP A 103 -10.45 3.39 6.43
N LEU A 104 -10.68 2.08 6.32
CA LEU A 104 -10.46 1.37 5.06
C LEU A 104 -11.59 1.70 4.09
N LEU A 105 -11.28 2.40 3.00
CA LEU A 105 -12.24 2.81 1.97
C LEU A 105 -12.42 1.74 0.90
N ALA A 106 -11.33 1.08 0.48
CA ALA A 106 -11.35 0.04 -0.54
C ALA A 106 -10.14 -0.88 -0.43
N HIS A 107 -10.25 -2.11 -0.96
CA HIS A 107 -9.10 -3.00 -1.13
C HIS A 107 -9.23 -3.87 -2.38
N GLY A 108 -8.10 -4.38 -2.85
CA GLY A 108 -8.00 -5.30 -3.99
C GLY A 108 -6.70 -6.08 -3.96
N THR A 109 -6.60 -7.09 -4.80
CA THR A 109 -5.40 -7.93 -4.95
C THR A 109 -5.08 -8.13 -6.41
N LEU A 110 -3.79 -8.13 -6.74
CA LEU A 110 -3.28 -8.49 -8.06
C LEU A 110 -2.38 -9.71 -7.94
N ASN A 111 -2.65 -10.74 -8.74
CA ASN A 111 -1.73 -11.86 -8.92
C ASN A 111 -0.64 -11.43 -9.91
N LEU A 112 0.61 -11.37 -9.45
CA LEU A 112 1.75 -10.93 -10.24
C LEU A 112 2.32 -12.03 -11.15
N LEU A 113 1.84 -13.26 -10.98
CA LEU A 113 2.22 -14.41 -11.81
C LEU A 113 1.20 -14.71 -12.91
N ASP A 114 0.08 -13.99 -12.93
CA ASP A 114 -0.98 -14.12 -13.94
C ASP A 114 -0.63 -13.27 -15.16
N ASP A 115 -0.38 -13.93 -16.30
CA ASP A 115 0.03 -13.31 -17.56
C ASP A 115 -1.15 -12.87 -18.43
N GLU A 116 -2.40 -13.17 -18.05
CA GLU A 116 -3.61 -12.81 -18.79
C GLU A 116 -4.17 -11.41 -18.45
N GLN A 117 -3.53 -10.66 -17.54
CA GLN A 117 -4.01 -9.35 -17.08
C GLN A 117 -3.45 -8.16 -17.90
N GLY A 118 -2.89 -8.42 -19.09
CA GLY A 118 -2.26 -7.45 -20.00
C GLY A 118 -3.05 -7.14 -21.26
#